data_AF-A0A8S2VPP7-F1
#
_entry.id   AF-A0A8S2VPP7-F1
#
_cell.length_a   1.000
_cell.length_b   1.000
_cell.length_c   1.000
_cell.angle_alpha   90.00
_cell.angle_beta   90.00
_cell.angle_gamma   90.00
#
_symmetry.space_group_name_H-M   'P 1'
#
loop_
_entity.id
_entity.type
_entity.pdbx_description
1 polymer ?
#
loop_
_entity_poly.entity_id
_entity_poly.type
_entity_poly.pdbx_seq_one_letter_code
_entity_poly.pdbx_strand_id
1 'polypeptide(L)' 'MYNHGNYIVRLGKLIGWLGEQAEAAGVEMYPATAASEILYHDDGSVKGIATNDVGIAKDGSPK' A
#
# COMPACT_ATOMS: atom_id res chain seq x y z
N MET A 1 7.67 16.37 -29.54
CA MET A 1 7.51 15.90 -28.15
C MET A 1 8.44 16.74 -27.28
N TYR A 2 7.90 17.59 -26.39
CA TYR A 2 8.66 18.48 -25.51
C TYR A 2 8.84 17.80 -24.15
N ASN A 3 10.07 17.45 -23.79
CA ASN A 3 10.42 16.81 -22.51
C ASN A 3 11.53 17.59 -21.77
N HIS A 4 11.65 18.88 -22.05
CA HIS A 4 12.64 19.72 -21.37
C HIS A 4 12.33 19.76 -19.86
N GLY A 5 13.31 19.42 -19.02
CA GLY A 5 13.16 19.31 -17.57
C GLY A 5 12.72 17.94 -17.05
N ASN A 6 12.41 16.98 -17.93
CA ASN A 6 12.01 15.63 -17.52
C ASN A 6 13.21 14.68 -17.39
N TYR A 7 13.01 13.62 -16.60
CA TYR A 7 14.01 12.57 -16.39
C TYR A 7 13.48 11.22 -16.91
N ILE A 8 14.37 10.44 -17.50
CA ILE A 8 14.10 9.03 -17.83
C ILE A 8 14.56 8.19 -16.64
N VAL A 9 13.61 7.50 -16.01
CA VAL A 9 13.88 6.66 -14.85
C VAL A 9 13.19 5.31 -14.97
N ARG A 10 13.72 4.32 -14.25
CA ARG A 10 13.00 3.08 -13.97
C ARG A 10 12.12 3.31 -12.75
N LEU A 11 10.83 3.56 -12.94
CA LEU A 11 9.91 3.91 -11.86
C LEU A 11 9.94 2.89 -10.70
N GLY A 12 9.97 1.59 -11.00
CA GLY A 12 10.08 0.56 -9.95
C GLY A 12 11.35 0.66 -9.09
N LYS A 13 12.49 1.05 -9.69
CA LYS A 13 13.73 1.30 -8.94
C LYS A 13 13.63 2.58 -8.09
N LEU A 14 13.00 3.61 -8.64
CA LEU A 14 12.79 4.86 -7.92
C LEU A 14 11.87 4.67 -6.71
N ILE A 15 10.77 3.93 -6.87
CA ILE A 15 9.85 3.61 -5.76
C ILE A 15 10.55 2.76 -4.70
N GLY A 16 11.33 1.76 -5.11
CA GLY A 16 12.14 0.96 -4.16
C GLY A 16 13.07 1.83 -3.33
N TRP A 17 13.83 2.73 -3.98
CA TRP A 17 14.71 3.68 -3.29
C TRP A 17 13.93 4.64 -2.37
N LEU A 18 12.76 5.14 -2.79
CA LEU A 18 11.92 5.97 -1.93
C LEU A 18 11.42 5.22 -0.69
N GLY A 19 11.16 3.92 -0.81
CA GLY A 19 10.85 3.06 0.32
C GLY A 19 11.97 3.04 1.36
N GLU A 20 13.23 2.86 0.94
CA GLU A 20 14.40 2.92 1.82
C GLU A 20 14.52 4.29 2.53
N GLN A 21 14.22 5.39 1.83
CA GLN A 21 14.21 6.73 2.44
C GLN A 21 13.09 6.88 3.48
N ALA A 22 11.90 6.32 3.21
CA ALA A 22 10.77 6.35 4.13
C ALA A 22 11.06 5.55 5.41
N GLU A 23 11.63 4.35 5.27
CA GLU A 23 12.07 3.53 6.41
C GLU A 23 13.13 4.25 7.25
N ALA A 24 14.12 4.89 6.60
CA ALA A 24 15.14 5.69 7.29
C ALA A 24 14.55 6.89 8.04
N ALA A 25 13.40 7.42 7.57
CA ALA A 25 12.65 8.48 8.25
C ALA A 25 11.73 7.95 9.37
N GLY A 26 11.72 6.64 9.64
CA GLY A 26 10.94 6.00 10.70
C GLY A 26 9.54 5.55 10.29
N VAL A 27 9.24 5.48 8.98
CA VAL A 27 7.96 4.95 8.48
C VAL A 27 7.98 3.41 8.55
N GLU A 28 6.94 2.83 9.14
CA GLU A 28 6.74 1.37 9.12
C GLU A 28 6.09 0.95 7.80
N MET A 29 6.75 0.05 7.07
CA MET A 29 6.32 -0.41 5.76
C MET A 29 5.87 -1.87 5.81
N TYR A 30 4.67 -2.16 5.27
CA TYR A 30 4.10 -3.50 5.18
C TYR A 30 3.88 -3.91 3.71
N PRO A 31 4.93 -4.36 3.00
CA PRO A 31 4.80 -4.81 1.62
C PRO A 31 3.95 -6.08 1.53
N ALA A 32 3.26 -6.25 0.40
CA ALA A 32 2.36 -7.37 0.11
C ALA A 32 1.13 -7.49 1.04
N THR A 33 0.85 -6.48 1.86
CA THR A 33 -0.35 -6.39 2.68
C THR A 33 -1.37 -5.46 2.04
N ALA A 34 -2.53 -5.98 1.65
CA ALA A 34 -3.58 -5.17 1.04
C ALA A 34 -4.57 -4.66 2.10
N ALA A 35 -4.88 -3.36 2.05
CA ALA A 35 -6.03 -2.81 2.76
C ALA A 35 -7.32 -3.27 2.05
N SER A 36 -8.16 -4.02 2.76
CA SER A 36 -9.33 -4.72 2.18
C SER A 36 -10.68 -4.14 2.63
N GLU A 37 -10.75 -3.58 3.83
CA GLU A 37 -11.97 -3.00 4.39
C GLU A 37 -11.66 -1.64 5.02
N ILE A 38 -12.61 -0.69 4.90
CA ILE A 38 -12.55 0.61 5.59
C ILE A 38 -13.34 0.49 6.89
N LEU A 39 -12.69 0.86 8.00
CA LEU A 39 -13.31 0.89 9.31
C LEU A 39 -13.80 2.31 9.59
N TYR A 40 -15.04 2.43 10.08
CA TYR A 40 -15.64 3.72 10.45
C TYR A 40 -15.87 3.80 11.96
N HIS A 41 -15.90 5.02 12.47
CA HIS A 41 -16.40 5.36 13.80
C HIS A 41 -17.94 5.47 13.79
N ASP A 42 -18.55 5.48 14.97
CA ASP A 42 -20.01 5.60 15.11
C ASP A 42 -20.55 6.95 14.58
N ASP A 43 -19.70 7.97 14.50
CA ASP A 43 -20.03 9.28 13.90
C ASP A 43 -19.90 9.32 12.37
N GLY A 44 -19.51 8.19 11.75
CA GLY A 44 -19.33 8.06 10.31
C GLY A 44 -17.95 8.49 9.78
N SER A 45 -17.02 8.94 10.64
CA SER A 45 -15.66 9.27 10.23
C SER A 45 -14.80 8.01 10.03
N VAL A 46 -13.76 8.09 9.18
CA VAL A 46 -12.87 6.94 8.91
C VAL A 46 -11.96 6.70 10.12
N LYS A 47 -12.03 5.49 10.68
CA LYS A 47 -11.18 5.01 11.77
C LYS A 47 -9.88 4.40 11.27
N GLY A 48 -9.89 3.78 10.10
CA GLY A 48 -8.72 3.11 9.52
C GLY A 48 -9.10 2.06 8.49
N ILE A 49 -8.24 1.06 8.33
CA ILE A 49 -8.45 -0.07 7.42
C ILE A 49 -8.21 -1.40 8.13
N ALA A 50 -8.81 -2.47 7.60
CA ALA A 50 -8.44 -3.84 7.93
C ALA A 50 -7.76 -4.51 6.74
N THR A 51 -6.73 -5.31 7.01
CA THR A 51 -5.97 -6.04 6.00
C THR A 51 -6.74 -7.27 5.52
N ASN A 52 -6.42 -7.79 4.33
CA ASN A 52 -7.11 -8.96 3.80
C ASN A 52 -6.91 -10.20 4.69
N ASP A 53 -7.98 -10.99 4.83
CA ASP A 53 -7.88 -12.33 5.41
C ASP A 53 -7.06 -13.26 4.51
N VAL A 54 -6.38 -14.22 5.13
CA VAL A 54 -5.64 -15.29 4.46
C VAL A 54 -6.30 -16.62 4.76
N GLY A 55 -6.24 -17.58 3.82
CA GLY A 55 -6.83 -18.91 4.03
C GLY A 55 -8.30 -19.04 3.63
N ILE A 56 -8.81 -18.20 2.72
CA ILE A 56 -10.14 -18.38 2.14
C ILE A 56 -10.01 -19.15 0.81
N ALA A 57 -10.79 -20.21 0.64
CA ALA A 57 -10.86 -20.98 -0.60
C ALA A 57 -11.57 -20.20 -1.71
N LYS A 58 -11.42 -20.65 -2.97
CA LYS A 58 -12.05 -19.99 -4.13
C LYS A 58 -13.58 -19.95 -4.04
N ASP A 59 -14.17 -20.88 -3.29
CA ASP A 59 -15.61 -20.96 -3.03
C ASP A 59 -16.06 -20.13 -1.81
N GLY A 60 -15.14 -19.46 -1.12
CA GLY A 60 -15.42 -18.66 0.07
C GLY A 60 -15.39 -19.42 1.40
N SER A 61 -15.15 -20.74 1.39
CA SER A 61 -15.01 -21.51 2.62
C SER A 61 -13.65 -21.28 3.31
N PRO A 62 -13.58 -21.36 4.65
CA PRO A 62 -12.29 -21.38 5.36
C PRO A 62 -11.45 -22.60 4.93
N LYS A 63 -10.15 -22.40 4.67
CA LYS A 63 -9.17 -23.46 4.42
C LYS A 63 -8.52 -23.98 5.70
#